data_AF-A0AAD1UDA5-F1
#
_entry.id   AF-A0AAD1UDA5-F1
#
_cell.length_a   1.000
_cell.length_b   1.000
_cell.length_c   1.000
_cell.angle_alpha   90.00
_cell.angle_beta   90.00
_cell.angle_gamma   90.00
#
_symmetry.space_group_name_H-M   'P 1'
#
loop_
_entity.id
_entity.type
_entity.pdbx_description
1 polymer ?
#
loop_
_entity_poly.entity_id
_entity_poly.type
_entity_poly.pdbx_seq_one_letter_code
_entity_poly.pdbx_strand_id
1 'polypeptide(L)'
;MSESDEPLPLRHLVLHFDLNKTILTRDPYDHIDSTEIFLCDTICRMAWGEVTFTDEEQQKDEELDEQQRADKYLAATWTLKSEDLTQDSPEESLISYRQYLDICHPFKRPENDEEFQDQTERNKKILDFLSDQGSIFKKQYDILHEKMKLPADAKVDENITGDFKQAYDVGRFNIIPGFFKTLKALSDQKRSFSLAFRTHGRELRNVIDEFNNFCEGKHPAYNGHSGEQIFFNGTKSRDLRIKDRQTGMYFRFGRELSDVNLIMNSLERIQCNNMDDLLDGYGRQIEEGTVAHYSDSIEENYMVIMDTLKKYGSLALHDDFYAYYLNKDDNDFGKLFLVDQTDFTTQHIFFDDMAVEGPTSNIDIRDISTMEKVPERKFRDKYVVRANIYEAIKDEDYFLKTIAKCERARDREIERLQDGILSSEDEEEEIPEDKWETLQNLPNEEYLVKTIAPLLYQGLNFISTERPTNPIEFLALYMLQNKHLVDIPKPQVPEAEGE
;
A
#
# COMPACT_ATOMS: atom_id res chain seq x y z
N MET A 1 39.00 16.43 -8.65
CA MET A 1 38.04 16.51 -7.54
C MET A 1 36.99 17.51 -7.97
N SER A 2 35.92 17.00 -8.58
CA SER A 2 34.75 17.79 -8.97
C SER A 2 33.92 18.11 -7.71
N GLU A 3 33.35 19.31 -7.67
CA GLU A 3 32.53 19.88 -6.60
C GLU A 3 31.12 19.25 -6.47
N SER A 4 30.93 17.96 -6.78
CA SER A 4 29.58 17.36 -6.92
C SER A 4 29.22 16.23 -5.94
N ASP A 5 30.06 15.91 -4.95
CA ASP A 5 29.80 14.79 -4.01
C ASP A 5 29.13 15.22 -2.69
N GLU A 6 28.53 16.42 -2.61
CA GLU A 6 27.66 16.72 -1.47
C GLU A 6 26.34 15.96 -1.63
N PRO A 7 25.95 15.08 -0.68
CA PRO A 7 24.69 14.37 -0.75
C PRO A 7 23.54 15.39 -0.79
N LEU A 8 22.59 15.20 -1.72
CA LEU A 8 21.43 16.07 -1.85
C LEU A 8 20.76 16.24 -0.47
N PRO A 9 20.37 17.47 -0.10
CA PRO A 9 19.70 17.70 1.17
C PRO A 9 18.43 16.84 1.22
N LEU A 10 18.28 16.09 2.31
CA LEU A 10 17.17 15.15 2.44
C LEU A 10 15.82 15.89 2.37
N ARG A 11 14.97 15.48 1.42
CA ARG A 11 13.64 16.05 1.16
C ARG A 11 12.74 16.01 2.40
N HIS A 12 11.77 16.92 2.47
CA HIS A 12 10.63 16.80 3.36
C HIS A 12 9.70 15.70 2.84
N LEU A 13 9.30 14.77 3.70
CA LEU A 13 8.37 13.70 3.34
C LEU A 13 6.94 14.10 3.70
N VAL A 14 6.00 13.96 2.76
CA VAL A 14 4.57 14.04 3.04
C VAL A 14 4.00 12.64 2.84
N LEU A 15 3.73 11.95 3.95
CA LEU A 15 3.29 10.56 3.93
C LEU A 15 1.77 10.50 4.03
N HIS A 16 1.13 10.06 2.95
CA HIS A 16 -0.30 9.78 2.90
C HIS A 16 -0.51 8.30 3.18
N PHE A 17 -1.34 7.99 4.16
CA PHE A 17 -1.72 6.62 4.49
C PHE A 17 -3.21 6.49 4.32
N ASP A 18 -3.61 5.60 3.41
CA ASP A 18 -4.93 5.00 3.53
C ASP A 18 -5.05 4.24 4.87
N LEU A 19 -6.27 4.07 5.35
CA LEU A 19 -6.53 3.41 6.62
C LEU A 19 -6.76 1.90 6.45
N ASN A 20 -7.88 1.53 5.84
CA ASN A 20 -8.34 0.15 5.77
C ASN A 20 -7.35 -0.70 4.98
N LYS A 21 -6.96 -1.86 5.51
CA LYS A 21 -6.03 -2.78 4.83
C LYS A 21 -4.68 -2.16 4.43
N THR A 22 -4.35 -0.99 4.95
CA THR A 22 -3.06 -0.32 4.77
C THR A 22 -2.33 -0.19 6.10
N ILE A 23 -3.00 0.37 7.12
CA ILE A 23 -2.50 0.40 8.50
C ILE A 23 -3.50 -0.11 9.54
N LEU A 24 -4.76 -0.35 9.14
CA LEU A 24 -5.85 -0.77 10.02
C LEU A 24 -6.21 -2.23 9.79
N THR A 25 -6.46 -2.96 10.88
CA THR A 25 -6.81 -4.40 10.86
C THR A 25 -8.27 -4.71 11.20
N ARG A 26 -9.14 -3.71 11.02
CA ARG A 26 -10.59 -3.84 11.12
C ARG A 26 -11.20 -3.00 10.02
N ASP A 27 -12.24 -3.51 9.41
CA ASP A 27 -12.97 -2.82 8.34
C ASP A 27 -14.47 -3.09 8.56
N PRO A 28 -15.14 -2.26 9.38
CA PRO A 28 -16.56 -2.44 9.67
C PRO A 28 -17.44 -2.36 8.42
N TYR A 29 -17.00 -1.66 7.36
CA TYR A 29 -17.73 -1.53 6.11
C TYR A 29 -17.78 -2.87 5.35
N ASP A 30 -16.67 -3.60 5.35
CA ASP A 30 -16.60 -4.96 4.82
C ASP A 30 -17.11 -6.05 5.78
N HIS A 31 -17.73 -5.66 6.91
CA HIS A 31 -18.13 -6.57 7.99
C HIS A 31 -16.96 -7.37 8.59
N ILE A 32 -15.75 -6.84 8.51
CA ILE A 32 -14.55 -7.38 9.16
C ILE A 32 -14.42 -6.68 10.51
N ASP A 33 -15.26 -7.11 11.44
CA ASP A 33 -15.43 -6.46 12.74
C ASP A 33 -14.40 -6.93 13.79
N SER A 34 -13.56 -7.91 13.48
CA SER A 34 -12.52 -8.42 14.38
C SER A 34 -11.18 -8.58 13.68
N THR A 35 -10.09 -8.41 14.45
CA THR A 35 -8.73 -8.67 13.99
C THR A 35 -8.56 -10.11 13.50
N GLU A 36 -9.27 -11.08 14.09
CA GLU A 36 -9.20 -12.48 13.68
C GLU A 36 -9.74 -12.69 12.26
N ILE A 37 -10.95 -12.20 11.97
CA ILE A 37 -11.52 -12.26 10.61
C ILE A 37 -10.59 -11.52 9.64
N PHE A 38 -10.07 -10.37 10.01
CA PHE A 38 -9.17 -9.58 9.17
C PHE A 38 -7.90 -10.34 8.77
N LEU A 39 -7.27 -11.01 9.73
CA LEU A 39 -6.04 -11.77 9.47
C LEU A 39 -6.31 -12.98 8.59
N CYS A 40 -7.44 -13.67 8.79
CA CYS A 40 -7.87 -14.73 7.87
C CYS A 40 -8.16 -14.17 6.47
N ASP A 41 -8.90 -13.06 6.37
CA ASP A 41 -9.22 -12.40 5.11
C ASP A 41 -7.97 -11.99 4.32
N THR A 42 -6.98 -11.44 5.02
CA THR A 42 -5.67 -11.09 4.45
C THR A 42 -5.01 -12.29 3.78
N ILE A 43 -5.07 -13.46 4.42
CA ILE A 43 -4.53 -14.71 3.84
C ILE A 43 -5.40 -15.18 2.67
N CYS A 44 -6.72 -15.15 2.79
CA CYS A 44 -7.65 -15.55 1.72
C CYS A 44 -7.44 -14.74 0.43
N ARG A 45 -7.06 -13.46 0.52
CA ARG A 45 -6.74 -12.59 -0.62
C ARG A 45 -5.45 -12.97 -1.35
N MET A 46 -4.53 -13.61 -0.65
CA MET A 46 -3.19 -13.97 -1.17
C MET A 46 -3.04 -15.47 -1.41
N ALA A 47 -4.08 -16.26 -1.14
CA ALA A 47 -4.13 -17.70 -1.37
C ALA A 47 -4.78 -17.98 -2.71
N TRP A 48 -4.00 -18.48 -3.67
CA TRP A 48 -4.40 -18.63 -5.07
C TRP A 48 -4.74 -20.08 -5.42
N GLY A 49 -5.86 -20.27 -6.11
CA GLY A 49 -6.37 -21.58 -6.48
C GLY A 49 -7.17 -21.59 -7.76
N GLU A 50 -7.49 -22.80 -8.20
CA GLU A 50 -8.24 -23.09 -9.40
C GLU A 50 -9.68 -23.43 -9.02
N VAL A 51 -10.65 -22.97 -9.82
CA VAL A 51 -12.05 -23.37 -9.68
C VAL A 51 -12.36 -24.46 -10.68
N THR A 52 -12.78 -25.63 -10.19
CA THR A 52 -13.26 -26.74 -11.02
C THR A 52 -14.77 -26.81 -10.96
N PHE A 53 -15.42 -26.69 -12.12
CA PHE A 53 -16.87 -26.83 -12.27
C PHE A 53 -17.24 -28.28 -12.56
N THR A 54 -18.45 -28.70 -12.17
CA THR A 54 -18.99 -30.01 -12.57
C THR A 54 -19.36 -30.01 -14.07
N ASP A 55 -19.20 -31.15 -14.75
CA ASP A 55 -19.25 -31.33 -16.22
C ASP A 55 -20.51 -30.81 -16.97
N GLU A 56 -21.53 -30.29 -16.29
CA GLU A 56 -22.80 -29.86 -16.89
C GLU A 56 -22.92 -28.36 -17.24
N GLU A 57 -21.93 -27.51 -16.92
CA GLU A 57 -22.08 -26.05 -17.10
C GLU A 57 -21.16 -25.45 -18.17
N GLN A 58 -21.65 -25.43 -19.41
CA GLN A 58 -20.98 -24.82 -20.57
C GLN A 58 -21.25 -23.30 -20.72
N GLN A 59 -22.07 -22.70 -19.86
CA GLN A 59 -22.39 -21.27 -19.96
C GLN A 59 -21.20 -20.43 -19.50
N LYS A 60 -20.82 -19.46 -20.35
CA LYS A 60 -19.76 -18.50 -20.05
C LYS A 60 -20.25 -17.51 -19.00
N ASP A 61 -19.35 -17.08 -18.11
CA ASP A 61 -19.67 -16.14 -17.03
C ASP A 61 -20.30 -14.83 -17.53
N GLU A 62 -19.93 -14.37 -18.74
CA GLU A 62 -20.47 -13.17 -19.39
C GLU A 62 -21.96 -13.28 -19.76
N GLU A 63 -22.51 -14.49 -19.83
CA GLU A 63 -23.91 -14.76 -20.19
C GLU A 63 -24.81 -14.90 -18.96
N LEU A 64 -24.23 -14.92 -17.76
CA LEU A 64 -24.94 -15.13 -16.50
C LEU A 64 -25.21 -13.81 -15.79
N ASP A 65 -26.38 -13.70 -15.17
CA ASP A 65 -26.60 -12.65 -14.16
C ASP A 65 -25.79 -12.93 -12.88
N GLU A 66 -25.71 -11.94 -11.98
CA GLU A 66 -24.92 -12.03 -10.74
C GLU A 66 -25.34 -13.24 -9.87
N GLN A 67 -26.64 -13.54 -9.79
CA GLN A 67 -27.14 -14.65 -8.97
C GLN A 67 -26.84 -16.00 -9.62
N GLN A 68 -27.06 -16.12 -10.93
CA GLN A 68 -26.72 -17.32 -11.69
C GLN A 68 -25.22 -17.64 -11.61
N ARG A 69 -24.38 -16.60 -11.69
CA ARG A 69 -22.93 -16.73 -11.52
C ARG A 69 -22.58 -17.17 -10.10
N ALA A 70 -23.20 -16.59 -9.07
CA ALA A 70 -22.99 -17.02 -7.69
C ALA A 70 -23.37 -18.48 -7.47
N ASP A 71 -24.53 -18.92 -7.98
CA ASP A 71 -25.02 -20.30 -7.87
C ASP A 71 -24.07 -21.30 -8.56
N LYS A 72 -23.57 -20.96 -9.76
CA LYS A 72 -22.55 -21.72 -10.49
C LYS A 72 -21.26 -21.90 -9.67
N TYR A 73 -20.75 -20.83 -9.08
CA TYR A 73 -19.52 -20.90 -8.28
C TYR A 73 -19.74 -21.61 -6.94
N LEU A 74 -20.91 -21.50 -6.33
CA LEU A 74 -21.28 -22.25 -5.13
C LEU A 74 -21.33 -23.77 -5.37
N ALA A 75 -21.67 -24.20 -6.59
CA ALA A 75 -21.63 -25.61 -7.01
C ALA A 75 -20.21 -26.08 -7.40
N ALA A 76 -19.27 -25.16 -7.60
CA ALA A 76 -17.90 -25.46 -7.99
C ALA A 76 -17.03 -25.84 -6.78
N THR A 77 -15.83 -26.35 -7.08
CA THR A 77 -14.80 -26.60 -6.06
C THR A 77 -13.59 -25.73 -6.32
N TRP A 78 -13.30 -24.81 -5.39
CA TRP A 78 -12.03 -24.11 -5.36
C TRP A 78 -10.96 -25.00 -4.72
N THR A 79 -9.79 -25.12 -5.36
CA THR A 79 -8.66 -25.92 -4.88
C THR A 79 -7.40 -25.08 -4.88
N LEU A 80 -6.74 -24.98 -3.72
CA LEU A 80 -5.46 -24.27 -3.56
C LEU A 80 -4.39 -24.82 -4.52
N LYS A 81 -3.65 -23.93 -5.19
CA LYS A 81 -2.57 -24.29 -6.11
C LYS A 81 -1.22 -23.66 -5.75
N SER A 82 -1.24 -22.49 -5.10
CA SER A 82 -0.02 -21.83 -4.62
C SER A 82 0.28 -22.23 -3.18
N GLU A 83 1.52 -22.65 -2.90
CA GLU A 83 2.01 -22.83 -1.53
C GLU A 83 2.51 -21.51 -0.90
N ASP A 84 2.71 -20.48 -1.73
CA ASP A 84 3.17 -19.16 -1.31
C ASP A 84 2.01 -18.15 -1.32
N LEU A 85 2.02 -17.25 -0.33
CA LEU A 85 1.12 -16.10 -0.27
C LEU A 85 1.72 -14.96 -1.08
N THR A 86 1.06 -14.57 -2.16
CA THR A 86 1.50 -13.47 -3.05
C THR A 86 0.38 -12.44 -3.20
N GLN A 87 0.75 -11.17 -3.34
CA GLN A 87 -0.21 -10.08 -3.51
C GLN A 87 -0.86 -10.08 -4.89
N ASP A 88 -0.11 -10.52 -5.89
CA ASP A 88 -0.57 -10.74 -7.25
C ASP A 88 -0.70 -12.23 -7.53
N SER A 89 -1.59 -12.58 -8.45
CA SER A 89 -1.77 -13.96 -8.86
C SER A 89 -0.47 -14.47 -9.50
N PRO A 90 0.03 -15.66 -9.11
CA PRO A 90 1.20 -16.24 -9.76
C PRO A 90 0.90 -16.70 -11.20
N GLU A 91 -0.38 -16.94 -11.53
CA GLU A 91 -0.84 -17.30 -12.87
C GLU A 91 -2.19 -16.63 -13.19
N GLU A 92 -2.37 -16.15 -14.41
CA GLU A 92 -3.59 -15.41 -14.83
C GLU A 92 -4.89 -16.22 -14.67
N SER A 93 -4.80 -17.56 -14.74
CA SER A 93 -5.96 -18.45 -14.58
C SER A 93 -6.40 -18.69 -13.14
N LEU A 94 -5.58 -18.33 -12.14
CA LEU A 94 -5.90 -18.56 -10.74
C LEU A 94 -6.70 -17.39 -10.16
N ILE A 95 -7.60 -17.71 -9.24
CA ILE A 95 -8.31 -16.72 -8.44
C ILE A 95 -7.99 -16.94 -6.97
N SER A 96 -7.90 -15.84 -6.21
CA SER A 96 -7.74 -15.92 -4.77
C SER A 96 -8.98 -16.51 -4.10
N TYR A 97 -8.80 -17.12 -2.93
CA TYR A 97 -9.95 -17.63 -2.17
C TYR A 97 -10.95 -16.51 -1.83
N ARG A 98 -10.46 -15.30 -1.54
CA ARG A 98 -11.35 -14.15 -1.31
C ARG A 98 -12.15 -13.78 -2.56
N GLN A 99 -11.52 -13.73 -3.75
CA GLN A 99 -12.24 -13.48 -5.01
C GLN A 99 -13.29 -14.56 -5.29
N TYR A 100 -12.97 -15.83 -5.02
CA TYR A 100 -13.94 -16.92 -5.11
C TYR A 100 -15.16 -16.68 -4.20
N LEU A 101 -14.93 -16.29 -2.93
CA LEU A 101 -16.00 -15.98 -1.99
C LEU A 101 -16.81 -14.74 -2.38
N ASP A 102 -16.17 -13.71 -2.94
CA ASP A 102 -16.87 -12.51 -3.43
C ASP A 102 -17.80 -12.84 -4.62
N ILE A 103 -17.49 -13.88 -5.42
CA ILE A 103 -18.38 -14.39 -6.48
C ILE A 103 -19.53 -15.24 -5.89
N CYS A 104 -19.22 -16.14 -4.95
CA CYS A 104 -20.23 -16.99 -4.29
C CYS A 104 -21.23 -16.20 -3.42
N HIS A 105 -20.75 -15.12 -2.81
CA HIS A 105 -21.48 -14.26 -1.89
C HIS A 105 -21.31 -12.80 -2.30
N PRO A 106 -21.93 -12.40 -3.44
CA PRO A 106 -21.76 -11.06 -3.97
C PRO A 106 -22.21 -10.02 -2.95
N PHE A 107 -21.31 -9.08 -2.65
CA PHE A 107 -21.61 -7.93 -1.84
C PHE A 107 -22.37 -6.91 -2.70
N LYS A 108 -23.67 -6.73 -2.46
CA LYS A 108 -24.36 -5.57 -3.03
C LYS A 108 -24.10 -4.40 -2.10
N ARG A 109 -23.32 -3.46 -2.63
CA ARG A 109 -23.01 -2.21 -1.95
C ARG A 109 -24.32 -1.47 -1.63
N PRO A 110 -24.55 -1.05 -0.38
CA PRO A 110 -25.80 -0.41 0.03
C PRO A 110 -26.14 0.81 -0.86
N GLU A 111 -27.40 0.99 -1.25
CA GLU A 111 -27.83 2.23 -1.93
C GLU A 111 -27.85 3.43 -0.95
N ASN A 112 -27.89 3.14 0.35
CA ASN A 112 -27.86 4.11 1.44
C ASN A 112 -27.21 3.49 2.70
N ASP A 113 -26.88 4.33 3.68
CA ASP A 113 -26.19 3.95 4.91
C ASP A 113 -26.93 2.94 5.81
N GLU A 114 -28.20 2.64 5.52
CA GLU A 114 -29.07 1.81 6.36
C GLU A 114 -29.24 0.39 5.83
N GLU A 115 -28.89 0.11 4.57
CA GLU A 115 -29.02 -1.22 3.95
C GLU A 115 -27.78 -2.10 4.19
N PHE A 116 -27.60 -2.55 5.43
CA PHE A 116 -26.58 -3.55 5.75
C PHE A 116 -26.95 -4.92 5.19
N GLN A 117 -26.08 -5.49 4.34
CA GLN A 117 -26.23 -6.86 3.86
C GLN A 117 -25.61 -7.87 4.83
N ASP A 118 -26.28 -9.00 5.02
CA ASP A 118 -25.79 -10.07 5.87
C ASP A 118 -24.58 -10.77 5.21
N GLN A 119 -23.39 -10.58 5.79
CA GLN A 119 -22.13 -11.21 5.37
C GLN A 119 -21.71 -12.37 6.27
N THR A 120 -22.62 -12.88 7.10
CA THR A 120 -22.32 -13.93 8.10
C THR A 120 -21.74 -15.19 7.45
N GLU A 121 -22.33 -15.68 6.37
CA GLU A 121 -21.85 -16.90 5.70
C GLU A 121 -20.46 -16.70 5.08
N ARG A 122 -20.21 -15.56 4.44
CA ARG A 122 -18.88 -15.22 3.89
C ARG A 122 -17.82 -15.17 5.00
N ASN A 123 -18.11 -14.47 6.09
CA ASN A 123 -17.20 -14.34 7.23
C ASN A 123 -16.90 -15.69 7.87
N LYS A 124 -17.92 -16.56 7.98
CA LYS A 124 -17.74 -17.93 8.44
C LYS A 124 -16.79 -18.72 7.54
N LYS A 125 -16.94 -18.63 6.21
CA LYS A 125 -16.01 -19.27 5.25
C LYS A 125 -14.57 -18.74 5.37
N ILE A 126 -14.41 -17.43 5.56
CA ILE A 126 -13.09 -16.81 5.80
C ILE A 126 -12.44 -17.40 7.07
N LEU A 127 -13.19 -17.54 8.15
CA LEU A 127 -12.68 -18.12 9.40
C LEU A 127 -12.36 -19.61 9.28
N ASP A 128 -13.21 -20.36 8.59
CA ASP A 128 -13.05 -21.80 8.40
C ASP A 128 -11.87 -22.15 7.47
N PHE A 129 -11.44 -21.21 6.59
CA PHE A 129 -10.39 -21.41 5.58
C PHE A 129 -9.11 -22.05 6.13
N LEU A 130 -8.62 -21.58 7.28
CA LEU A 130 -7.39 -22.08 7.89
C LEU A 130 -7.53 -23.46 8.54
N SER A 131 -8.77 -23.94 8.71
CA SER A 131 -9.08 -25.26 9.24
C SER A 131 -9.34 -26.29 8.14
N ASP A 132 -9.46 -25.86 6.88
CA ASP A 132 -9.74 -26.71 5.73
C ASP A 132 -8.74 -26.52 4.56
N GLN A 133 -9.13 -25.81 3.51
CA GLN A 133 -8.44 -25.63 2.24
C GLN A 133 -7.13 -24.83 2.39
N GLY A 134 -7.09 -23.90 3.35
CA GLY A 134 -5.96 -23.03 3.65
C GLY A 134 -5.09 -23.50 4.81
N SER A 135 -5.24 -24.75 5.28
CA SER A 135 -4.54 -25.26 6.46
C SER A 135 -3.01 -25.16 6.41
N ILE A 136 -2.41 -25.14 5.22
CA ILE A 136 -0.97 -24.93 5.05
C ILE A 136 -0.51 -23.54 5.51
N PHE A 137 -1.41 -22.54 5.50
CA PHE A 137 -1.11 -21.15 5.87
C PHE A 137 -1.31 -20.87 7.37
N LYS A 138 -1.63 -21.89 8.17
CA LYS A 138 -1.88 -21.72 9.61
C LYS A 138 -0.67 -21.10 10.33
N LYS A 139 0.55 -21.48 9.93
CA LYS A 139 1.78 -20.92 10.50
C LYS A 139 1.90 -19.42 10.21
N GLN A 140 1.57 -19.00 9.00
CA GLN A 140 1.59 -17.60 8.56
C GLN A 140 0.56 -16.80 9.36
N TYR A 141 -0.65 -17.32 9.52
CA TYR A 141 -1.66 -16.72 10.39
C TYR A 141 -1.15 -16.55 11.82
N ASP A 142 -0.57 -17.60 12.42
CA ASP A 142 -0.11 -17.54 13.81
C ASP A 142 0.97 -16.45 13.98
N ILE A 143 1.85 -16.26 12.99
CA ILE A 143 2.83 -15.16 12.99
C ILE A 143 2.12 -13.79 13.01
N LEU A 144 1.16 -13.54 12.12
CA LEU A 144 0.43 -12.27 12.07
C LEU A 144 -0.34 -12.03 13.37
N HIS A 145 -1.00 -13.08 13.86
CA HIS A 145 -1.78 -13.04 15.08
C HIS A 145 -0.92 -12.67 16.29
N GLU A 146 0.27 -13.28 16.44
CA GLU A 146 1.19 -12.90 17.51
C GLU A 146 1.70 -11.46 17.37
N LYS A 147 2.02 -11.01 16.14
CA LYS A 147 2.46 -9.63 15.88
C LYS A 147 1.41 -8.57 16.23
N MET A 148 0.13 -8.92 16.17
CA MET A 148 -0.98 -8.01 16.50
C MET A 148 -1.35 -7.99 17.99
N LYS A 149 -0.71 -8.77 18.85
CA LYS A 149 -0.97 -8.74 20.30
C LYS A 149 -0.38 -7.48 20.94
N LEU A 150 -1.15 -6.86 21.83
CA LEU A 150 -0.62 -5.85 22.74
C LEU A 150 0.32 -6.50 23.77
N PRO A 151 1.24 -5.73 24.36
CA PRO A 151 2.01 -6.19 25.52
C PRO A 151 1.10 -6.72 26.63
N ALA A 152 1.53 -7.79 27.32
CA ALA A 152 0.69 -8.49 28.30
C ALA A 152 0.30 -7.62 29.51
N ASP A 153 1.09 -6.60 29.81
CA ASP A 153 0.87 -5.61 30.87
C ASP A 153 0.23 -4.31 30.35
N ALA A 154 -0.16 -4.27 29.07
CA ALA A 154 -0.89 -3.14 28.49
C ALA A 154 -2.19 -2.90 29.25
N LYS A 155 -2.30 -1.72 29.86
CA LYS A 155 -3.53 -1.24 30.48
C LYS A 155 -4.20 -0.25 29.55
N VAL A 156 -5.44 -0.57 29.19
CA VAL A 156 -6.32 0.34 28.46
C VAL A 156 -6.88 1.33 29.48
N ASP A 157 -6.71 2.63 29.24
CA ASP A 157 -7.34 3.67 30.07
C ASP A 157 -8.86 3.52 29.97
N GLU A 158 -9.56 3.49 31.11
CA GLU A 158 -11.02 3.33 31.17
C GLU A 158 -11.77 4.47 30.46
N ASN A 159 -11.11 5.62 30.24
CA ASN A 159 -11.67 6.76 29.52
C ASN A 159 -11.61 6.62 27.99
N ILE A 160 -10.96 5.58 27.47
CA ILE A 160 -10.96 5.25 26.04
C ILE A 160 -12.33 4.66 25.66
N THR A 161 -12.96 5.21 24.62
CA THR A 161 -14.29 4.79 24.12
C THR A 161 -14.24 4.41 22.64
N GLY A 162 -15.37 3.97 22.06
CA GLY A 162 -15.49 3.67 20.62
C GLY A 162 -14.89 2.34 20.17
N ASP A 163 -14.72 2.16 18.85
CA ASP A 163 -14.14 0.93 18.28
C ASP A 163 -12.66 0.77 18.64
N PHE A 164 -12.00 1.89 18.93
CA PHE A 164 -10.68 1.92 19.55
C PHE A 164 -10.67 1.16 20.87
N LYS A 165 -11.71 1.24 21.71
CA LYS A 165 -11.78 0.42 22.94
C LYS A 165 -11.96 -1.08 22.63
N GLN A 166 -12.78 -1.44 21.65
CA GLN A 166 -13.13 -2.84 21.36
C GLN A 166 -11.93 -3.69 20.94
N ALA A 167 -11.04 -3.17 20.08
CA ALA A 167 -9.84 -3.89 19.66
C ALA A 167 -8.88 -4.14 20.83
N TYR A 168 -8.79 -3.17 21.74
CA TYR A 168 -7.93 -3.25 22.91
C TYR A 168 -8.51 -4.12 24.03
N ASP A 169 -9.85 -4.17 24.16
CA ASP A 169 -10.54 -5.05 25.10
C ASP A 169 -10.23 -6.53 24.83
N VAL A 170 -9.91 -6.89 23.58
CA VAL A 170 -9.45 -8.23 23.18
C VAL A 170 -7.91 -8.35 23.07
N GLY A 171 -7.18 -7.34 23.55
CA GLY A 171 -5.72 -7.35 23.64
C GLY A 171 -4.99 -7.18 22.30
N ARG A 172 -5.58 -6.49 21.32
CA ARG A 172 -4.99 -6.31 19.98
C ARG A 172 -4.74 -4.86 19.62
N PHE A 173 -3.71 -4.65 18.81
CA PHE A 173 -3.51 -3.39 18.11
C PHE A 173 -4.63 -3.16 17.10
N ASN A 174 -5.08 -1.92 16.95
CA ASN A 174 -6.02 -1.51 15.92
C ASN A 174 -5.26 -0.95 14.71
N ILE A 175 -4.38 0.03 14.93
CA ILE A 175 -3.33 0.43 13.98
C ILE A 175 -2.11 -0.48 14.14
N ILE A 176 -1.56 -0.98 13.03
CA ILE A 176 -0.45 -1.94 13.06
C ILE A 176 0.82 -1.36 13.72
N PRO A 177 1.59 -2.17 14.48
CA PRO A 177 2.79 -1.70 15.19
C PRO A 177 3.85 -1.08 14.27
N GLY A 178 4.01 -1.60 13.05
CA GLY A 178 4.98 -1.11 12.07
C GLY A 178 4.79 0.36 11.70
N PHE A 179 3.54 0.86 11.73
CA PHE A 179 3.25 2.28 11.52
C PHE A 179 3.87 3.15 12.62
N PHE A 180 3.60 2.83 13.90
CA PHE A 180 4.16 3.58 15.03
C PHE A 180 5.69 3.53 15.08
N LYS A 181 6.28 2.34 14.79
CA LYS A 181 7.73 2.16 14.69
C LYS A 181 8.33 3.07 13.61
N THR A 182 7.67 3.20 12.47
CA THR A 182 8.10 4.06 11.37
C THR A 182 8.18 5.52 11.81
N LEU A 183 7.13 6.03 12.49
CA LEU A 183 7.13 7.43 12.97
C LEU A 183 8.22 7.71 13.99
N LYS A 184 8.42 6.77 14.91
CA LYS A 184 9.51 6.85 15.88
C LYS A 184 10.87 6.90 15.18
N ALA A 185 11.13 5.99 14.25
CA ALA A 185 12.40 5.92 13.53
C ALA A 185 12.67 7.20 12.72
N LEU A 186 11.67 7.73 12.01
CA LEU A 186 11.81 9.00 11.29
C LEU A 186 12.13 10.16 12.25
N SER A 187 11.48 10.20 13.42
CA SER A 187 11.76 11.20 14.45
C SER A 187 13.16 11.06 15.05
N ASP A 188 13.60 9.84 15.37
CA ASP A 188 14.93 9.55 15.93
C ASP A 188 16.04 9.95 14.94
N GLN A 189 15.79 9.76 13.65
CA GLN A 189 16.66 10.19 12.54
C GLN A 189 16.57 11.70 12.25
N LYS A 190 15.73 12.44 12.99
CA LYS A 190 15.44 13.87 12.75
C LYS A 190 14.99 14.16 11.31
N ARG A 191 14.31 13.19 10.66
CA ARG A 191 13.75 13.40 9.33
C ARG A 191 12.63 14.42 9.40
N SER A 192 12.54 15.25 8.38
CA SER A 192 11.47 16.21 8.21
C SER A 192 10.31 15.50 7.52
N PHE A 193 9.19 15.30 8.22
CA PHE A 193 8.02 14.63 7.64
C PHE A 193 6.69 15.21 8.17
N SER A 194 5.63 15.06 7.38
CA SER A 194 4.24 15.33 7.73
C SER A 194 3.36 14.12 7.36
N LEU A 195 2.22 13.97 8.02
CA LEU A 195 1.28 12.86 7.82
C LEU A 195 -0.08 13.32 7.31
N ALA A 196 -0.64 12.57 6.38
CA ALA A 196 -2.04 12.66 6.01
C ALA A 196 -2.69 11.29 6.14
N PHE A 197 -3.71 11.16 6.99
CA PHE A 197 -4.59 10.00 6.97
C PHE A 197 -5.67 10.24 5.92
N ARG A 198 -5.89 9.26 5.04
CA ARG A 198 -6.83 9.30 3.91
C ARG A 198 -7.76 8.11 4.05
N THR A 199 -9.05 8.24 3.74
CA THR A 199 -9.95 7.08 3.72
C THR A 199 -11.23 7.34 2.93
N HIS A 200 -11.78 6.28 2.33
CA HIS A 200 -13.17 6.24 1.86
C HIS A 200 -14.17 5.80 2.95
N GLY A 201 -13.70 5.23 4.06
CA GLY A 201 -14.50 4.71 5.16
C GLY A 201 -14.78 5.71 6.29
N ARG A 202 -15.29 5.23 7.42
CA ARG A 202 -15.84 6.04 8.54
C ARG A 202 -14.99 6.01 9.81
N GLU A 203 -13.93 5.23 9.80
CA GLU A 203 -13.03 4.90 10.91
C GLU A 203 -12.09 6.05 11.33
N LEU A 204 -12.07 7.15 10.58
CA LEU A 204 -11.11 8.25 10.76
C LEU A 204 -11.11 8.82 12.20
N ARG A 205 -12.30 8.95 12.84
CA ARG A 205 -12.38 9.43 14.24
C ARG A 205 -11.69 8.47 15.21
N ASN A 206 -11.94 7.16 15.08
CA ASN A 206 -11.33 6.14 15.92
C ASN A 206 -9.81 6.10 15.74
N VAL A 207 -9.34 6.23 14.50
CA VAL A 207 -7.90 6.29 14.18
C VAL A 207 -7.24 7.55 14.76
N ILE A 208 -7.91 8.71 14.67
CA ILE A 208 -7.42 9.95 15.29
C ILE A 208 -7.30 9.79 16.81
N ASP A 209 -8.27 9.16 17.47
CA ASP A 209 -8.23 8.95 18.93
C ASP A 209 -7.06 8.04 19.35
N GLU A 210 -6.85 6.93 18.65
CA GLU A 210 -5.70 6.05 18.86
C GLU A 210 -4.37 6.77 18.65
N PHE A 211 -4.25 7.46 17.53
CA PHE A 211 -3.05 8.17 17.13
C PHE A 211 -2.73 9.33 18.09
N ASN A 212 -3.74 10.07 18.54
CA ASN A 212 -3.56 11.12 19.54
C ASN A 212 -3.12 10.55 20.89
N ASN A 213 -3.65 9.40 21.31
CA ASN A 213 -3.16 8.73 22.53
C ASN A 213 -1.70 8.29 22.42
N PHE A 214 -1.28 7.83 21.23
CA PHE A 214 0.13 7.57 20.94
C PHE A 214 0.97 8.86 21.05
N CYS A 215 0.52 9.95 20.43
CA CYS A 215 1.22 11.23 20.50
C CYS A 215 1.34 11.79 21.92
N GLU A 216 0.40 11.48 22.82
CA GLU A 216 0.40 11.90 24.23
C GLU A 216 1.20 10.98 25.16
N GLY A 217 1.77 9.88 24.64
CA GLY A 217 2.46 8.88 25.47
C GLY A 217 1.51 8.13 26.40
N LYS A 218 0.25 7.98 25.98
CA LYS A 218 -0.84 7.28 26.70
C LYS A 218 -1.26 5.98 26.03
N HIS A 219 -0.79 5.72 24.81
CA HIS A 219 -1.12 4.50 24.09
C HIS A 219 -0.72 3.25 24.89
N PRO A 220 -1.55 2.20 24.99
CA PRO A 220 -1.30 1.05 25.86
C PRO A 220 0.04 0.34 25.64
N ALA A 221 0.54 0.33 24.40
CA ALA A 221 1.86 -0.20 24.04
C ALA A 221 3.03 0.80 24.15
N TYR A 222 2.78 2.11 24.28
CA TYR A 222 3.81 3.17 24.20
C TYR A 222 3.70 4.22 25.32
N ASN A 223 3.39 3.78 26.54
CA ASN A 223 3.13 4.64 27.69
C ASN A 223 4.22 4.65 28.77
N GLY A 224 5.34 3.95 28.56
CA GLY A 224 6.43 3.82 29.54
C GLY A 224 6.25 2.68 30.55
N HIS A 225 5.05 2.10 30.66
CA HIS A 225 4.80 0.93 31.50
C HIS A 225 5.04 -0.36 30.72
N SER A 226 4.28 -0.56 29.65
CA SER A 226 4.27 -1.77 28.81
C SER A 226 5.27 -1.71 27.65
N GLY A 227 5.91 -0.56 27.45
CA GLY A 227 6.83 -0.29 26.35
C GLY A 227 7.48 1.09 26.50
N GLU A 228 8.27 1.49 25.51
CA GLU A 228 8.89 2.83 25.50
C GLU A 228 7.81 3.92 25.47
N GLN A 229 7.99 4.97 26.26
CA GLN A 229 7.10 6.12 26.22
C GLN A 229 7.47 7.03 25.06
N ILE A 230 6.55 7.25 24.12
CA ILE A 230 6.75 8.09 22.94
C ILE A 230 5.88 9.33 23.04
N PHE A 231 6.38 10.47 22.57
CA PHE A 231 5.64 11.73 22.54
C PHE A 231 5.74 12.37 21.16
N PHE A 232 4.62 12.88 20.67
CA PHE A 232 4.47 13.75 19.51
C PHE A 232 3.44 14.84 19.83
N ASN A 233 3.61 15.52 20.97
CA ASN A 233 2.67 16.50 21.50
C ASN A 233 3.24 17.93 21.60
N GLY A 234 4.39 18.19 20.98
CA GLY A 234 5.01 19.51 20.94
C GLY A 234 5.96 19.81 22.11
N THR A 235 6.10 18.93 23.09
CA THR A 235 6.96 19.19 24.28
C THR A 235 8.44 18.93 24.01
N LYS A 236 8.77 17.80 23.36
CA LYS A 236 10.15 17.37 23.03
C LYS A 236 10.35 17.04 21.54
N SER A 237 9.26 16.95 20.80
CA SER A 237 9.17 16.54 19.39
C SER A 237 8.08 17.38 18.73
N ARG A 238 7.93 17.26 17.40
CA ARG A 238 6.83 17.91 16.67
C ARG A 238 5.49 17.46 17.26
N ASP A 239 4.54 18.38 17.37
CA ASP A 239 3.15 18.04 17.68
C ASP A 239 2.51 17.43 16.44
N LEU A 240 2.16 16.15 16.49
CA LEU A 240 1.48 15.44 15.41
C LEU A 240 0.01 15.16 15.73
N ARG A 241 -0.48 15.59 16.91
CA ARG A 241 -1.89 15.38 17.27
C ARG A 241 -2.81 16.03 16.25
N ILE A 242 -3.90 15.35 15.93
CA ILE A 242 -4.92 15.82 15.00
C ILE A 242 -6.09 16.38 15.82
N LYS A 243 -6.53 17.58 15.45
CA LYS A 243 -7.70 18.28 16.00
C LYS A 243 -8.63 18.63 14.85
N ASP A 244 -9.84 19.10 15.14
CA ASP A 244 -10.85 19.45 14.13
C ASP A 244 -10.29 20.32 13.00
N ARG A 245 -9.45 21.33 13.32
CA ARG A 245 -8.81 22.20 12.31
C ARG A 245 -7.84 21.51 11.32
N GLN A 246 -7.54 20.24 11.53
CA GLN A 246 -6.67 19.38 10.72
C GLN A 246 -7.49 18.26 10.07
N THR A 247 -8.82 18.36 10.09
CA THR A 247 -9.69 17.39 9.45
C THR A 247 -10.36 18.01 8.25
N GLY A 248 -10.68 17.20 7.25
CA GLY A 248 -11.43 17.65 6.09
C GLY A 248 -12.03 16.51 5.29
N MET A 249 -12.77 16.86 4.26
CA MET A 249 -13.52 15.96 3.42
C MET A 249 -13.55 16.48 1.98
N TYR A 250 -13.37 15.58 1.02
CA TYR A 250 -13.66 15.86 -0.38
C TYR A 250 -15.12 15.55 -0.72
N PHE A 251 -15.67 16.38 -1.61
CA PHE A 251 -16.93 16.16 -2.30
C PHE A 251 -16.70 16.33 -3.80
N ARG A 252 -17.22 15.42 -4.62
CA ARG A 252 -17.06 15.47 -6.08
C ARG A 252 -18.39 15.23 -6.78
N PHE A 253 -18.87 16.24 -7.49
CA PHE A 253 -20.18 16.19 -8.16
C PHE A 253 -20.10 15.89 -9.66
N GLY A 254 -18.90 15.82 -10.22
CA GLY A 254 -18.67 15.56 -11.65
C GLY A 254 -17.23 15.16 -11.95
N ARG A 255 -16.97 14.88 -13.23
CA ARG A 255 -15.66 14.37 -13.69
C ARG A 255 -14.61 15.49 -13.74
N GLU A 256 -15.02 16.73 -13.98
CA GLU A 256 -14.07 17.82 -14.12
C GLU A 256 -13.48 18.20 -12.77
N LEU A 257 -12.24 18.68 -12.77
CA LEU A 257 -11.57 19.12 -11.55
C LEU A 257 -12.28 20.31 -10.89
N SER A 258 -13.01 21.12 -11.66
CA SER A 258 -13.86 22.19 -11.14
C SER A 258 -15.04 21.70 -10.30
N ASP A 259 -15.38 20.41 -10.38
CA ASP A 259 -16.47 19.81 -9.61
C ASP A 259 -16.01 19.27 -8.24
N VAL A 260 -14.71 19.40 -7.93
CA VAL A 260 -14.11 18.98 -6.66
C VAL A 260 -14.20 20.10 -5.64
N ASN A 261 -14.72 19.75 -4.47
CA ASN A 261 -14.90 20.63 -3.33
C ASN A 261 -14.16 20.07 -2.12
N LEU A 262 -13.47 20.94 -1.38
CA LEU A 262 -12.81 20.59 -0.12
C LEU A 262 -13.51 21.30 1.04
N ILE A 263 -14.00 20.52 1.99
CA ILE A 263 -14.50 21.01 3.28
C ILE A 263 -13.43 20.74 4.33
N MET A 264 -13.00 21.77 5.04
CA MET A 264 -12.04 21.68 6.15
C MET A 264 -12.72 22.01 7.47
N ASN A 265 -12.09 21.55 8.56
CA ASN A 265 -12.52 21.69 9.95
C ASN A 265 -13.75 20.86 10.35
N SER A 266 -14.11 19.84 9.56
CA SER A 266 -15.21 18.93 9.85
C SER A 266 -14.92 17.51 9.37
N LEU A 267 -15.49 16.53 10.07
CA LEU A 267 -15.66 15.14 9.64
C LEU A 267 -17.13 14.70 9.70
N GLU A 268 -18.05 15.66 9.81
CA GLU A 268 -19.48 15.39 9.80
C GLU A 268 -19.99 15.39 8.36
N ARG A 269 -20.05 14.21 7.73
CA ARG A 269 -20.55 14.10 6.36
C ARG A 269 -22.05 14.41 6.31
N ILE A 270 -22.43 15.29 5.39
CA ILE A 270 -23.82 15.54 5.02
C ILE A 270 -24.17 14.76 3.75
N GLN A 271 -25.44 14.37 3.60
CA GLN A 271 -25.92 13.80 2.35
C GLN A 271 -26.19 14.95 1.37
N CYS A 272 -25.45 14.96 0.26
CA CYS A 272 -25.56 15.98 -0.78
C CYS A 272 -25.28 15.36 -2.15
N ASN A 273 -26.01 15.78 -3.19
CA ASN A 273 -25.82 15.29 -4.56
C ASN A 273 -25.25 16.36 -5.48
N ASN A 274 -25.23 17.62 -5.04
CA ASN A 274 -24.78 18.77 -5.81
C ASN A 274 -24.27 19.88 -4.87
N MET A 275 -23.78 20.95 -5.47
CA MET A 275 -23.23 22.10 -4.76
C MET A 275 -24.25 22.85 -3.90
N ASP A 276 -25.50 23.00 -4.36
CA ASP A 276 -26.54 23.69 -3.61
C ASP A 276 -26.87 22.92 -2.32
N ASP A 277 -27.00 21.59 -2.41
CA ASP A 277 -27.19 20.72 -1.24
C ASP A 277 -26.03 20.84 -0.23
N LEU A 278 -24.78 20.91 -0.73
CA LEU A 278 -23.59 21.05 0.10
C LEU A 278 -23.61 22.37 0.87
N LEU A 279 -23.90 23.48 0.18
CA LEU A 279 -23.96 24.81 0.75
C LEU A 279 -25.15 24.96 1.70
N ASP A 280 -26.30 24.34 1.41
CA ASP A 280 -27.44 24.33 2.34
C ASP A 280 -27.11 23.56 3.63
N GLY A 281 -26.40 22.43 3.54
CA GLY A 281 -26.03 21.62 4.70
C GLY A 281 -24.94 22.23 5.59
N TYR A 282 -23.97 22.93 4.99
CA TYR A 282 -22.87 23.57 5.73
C TYR A 282 -22.99 25.09 5.89
N GLY A 283 -23.98 25.73 5.28
CA GLY A 283 -24.04 27.19 5.10
C GLY A 283 -23.90 27.96 6.41
N ARG A 284 -24.57 27.50 7.48
CA ARG A 284 -24.44 28.12 8.81
C ARG A 284 -23.01 28.02 9.35
N GLN A 285 -22.40 26.84 9.28
CA GLN A 285 -21.05 26.59 9.78
C GLN A 285 -20.00 27.39 9.00
N ILE A 286 -20.21 27.56 7.69
CA ILE A 286 -19.39 28.40 6.81
C ILE A 286 -19.53 29.88 7.19
N GLU A 287 -20.77 30.38 7.35
CA GLU A 287 -21.05 31.76 7.78
C GLU A 287 -20.44 32.08 9.15
N GLU A 288 -20.48 31.12 10.07
CA GLU A 288 -19.89 31.22 11.41
C GLU A 288 -18.35 31.04 11.41
N GLY A 289 -17.76 30.62 10.29
CA GLY A 289 -16.33 30.36 10.14
C GLY A 289 -15.82 29.14 10.93
N THR A 290 -16.71 28.23 11.32
CA THR A 290 -16.34 26.98 12.01
C THR A 290 -15.94 25.89 11.02
N VAL A 291 -16.50 25.93 9.81
CA VAL A 291 -16.14 25.10 8.66
C VAL A 291 -15.59 25.99 7.56
N ALA A 292 -14.56 25.55 6.86
CA ALA A 292 -14.04 26.24 5.69
C ALA A 292 -14.34 25.43 4.43
N HIS A 293 -14.77 26.11 3.37
CA HIS A 293 -15.13 25.51 2.10
C HIS A 293 -14.26 26.12 1.01
N TYR A 294 -13.65 25.26 0.20
CA TYR A 294 -12.75 25.62 -0.88
C TYR A 294 -13.25 24.96 -2.16
N SER A 295 -13.58 25.80 -3.16
CA SER A 295 -14.16 25.39 -4.44
C SER A 295 -13.69 26.25 -5.61
N ASP A 296 -12.88 27.28 -5.38
CA ASP A 296 -12.51 28.22 -6.44
C ASP A 296 -11.54 27.57 -7.43
N SER A 297 -10.64 26.70 -6.94
CA SER A 297 -9.64 26.00 -7.76
C SER A 297 -9.01 24.79 -7.05
N ILE A 298 -8.39 23.91 -7.82
CA ILE A 298 -7.62 22.77 -7.26
C ILE A 298 -6.33 23.24 -6.59
N GLU A 299 -5.72 24.30 -7.11
CA GLU A 299 -4.53 24.94 -6.54
C GLU A 299 -4.81 25.46 -5.13
N GLU A 300 -5.99 26.05 -4.90
CA GLU A 300 -6.41 26.46 -3.56
C GLU A 300 -6.53 25.26 -2.62
N ASN A 301 -7.18 24.17 -3.05
CA ASN A 301 -7.29 22.94 -2.27
C ASN A 301 -5.90 22.40 -1.89
N TYR A 302 -4.97 22.36 -2.85
CA TYR A 302 -3.59 21.94 -2.62
C TYR A 302 -2.87 22.84 -1.62
N MET A 303 -2.94 24.17 -1.80
CA MET A 303 -2.30 25.14 -0.92
C MET A 303 -2.80 25.02 0.53
N VAL A 304 -4.11 24.88 0.73
CA VAL A 304 -4.70 24.72 2.07
C VAL A 304 -4.22 23.45 2.75
N ILE A 305 -4.16 22.33 2.01
CA ILE A 305 -3.63 21.06 2.52
C ILE A 305 -2.16 21.20 2.93
N MET A 306 -1.35 21.79 2.06
CA MET A 306 0.09 21.98 2.31
C MET A 306 0.35 22.94 3.47
N ASP A 307 -0.40 24.03 3.58
CA ASP A 307 -0.30 24.96 4.69
C ASP A 307 -0.71 24.30 6.02
N THR A 308 -1.75 23.45 5.99
CA THR A 308 -2.19 22.69 7.16
C THR A 308 -1.11 21.71 7.61
N LEU A 309 -0.54 20.93 6.69
CA LEU A 309 0.54 19.98 6.96
C LEU A 309 1.82 20.69 7.45
N LYS A 310 2.19 21.82 6.84
CA LYS A 310 3.32 22.63 7.25
C LYS A 310 3.13 23.17 8.67
N LYS A 311 1.94 23.68 8.97
CA LYS A 311 1.62 24.30 10.27
C LYS A 311 1.47 23.29 11.40
N TYR A 312 0.85 22.14 11.14
CA TYR A 312 0.45 21.21 12.20
C TYR A 312 1.08 19.82 12.10
N GLY A 313 1.75 19.47 11.02
CA GLY A 313 2.45 18.19 10.84
C GLY A 313 1.57 16.99 10.54
N SER A 314 0.28 17.04 10.86
CA SER A 314 -0.68 15.98 10.55
C SER A 314 -2.00 16.53 10.03
N LEU A 315 -2.64 15.76 9.16
CA LEU A 315 -3.94 16.01 8.55
C LEU A 315 -4.74 14.70 8.48
N ALA A 316 -6.07 14.78 8.51
CA ALA A 316 -6.98 13.66 8.28
C ALA A 316 -8.05 14.06 7.27
N LEU A 317 -8.14 13.35 6.15
CA LEU A 317 -9.08 13.63 5.06
C LEU A 317 -9.96 12.42 4.78
N HIS A 318 -11.25 12.67 4.65
CA HIS A 318 -12.21 11.70 4.12
C HIS A 318 -12.38 11.95 2.61
N ASP A 319 -12.07 10.96 1.79
CA ASP A 319 -12.27 10.98 0.36
C ASP A 319 -13.73 10.65 -0.02
N ASP A 320 -14.16 11.08 -1.20
CA ASP A 320 -15.56 10.93 -1.61
C ASP A 320 -15.88 9.53 -2.14
N PHE A 321 -16.09 8.60 -1.21
CA PHE A 321 -16.49 7.24 -1.55
C PHE A 321 -17.78 7.16 -2.37
N TYR A 322 -18.76 8.04 -2.12
CA TYR A 322 -20.03 7.98 -2.83
C TYR A 322 -19.85 8.36 -4.30
N ALA A 323 -19.08 9.41 -4.56
CA ALA A 323 -18.75 9.79 -5.93
C ALA A 323 -17.96 8.67 -6.64
N TYR A 324 -16.96 8.08 -5.97
CA TYR A 324 -16.20 6.94 -6.50
C TYR A 324 -17.11 5.75 -6.85
N TYR A 325 -17.98 5.37 -5.91
CA TYR A 325 -18.88 4.23 -6.05
C TYR A 325 -19.94 4.44 -7.14
N LEU A 326 -20.66 5.57 -7.13
CA LEU A 326 -21.72 5.85 -8.11
C LEU A 326 -21.19 5.91 -9.55
N ASN A 327 -19.90 6.20 -9.71
CA ASN A 327 -19.21 6.22 -10.99
C ASN A 327 -18.47 4.90 -11.30
N LYS A 328 -18.88 3.79 -10.66
CA LYS A 328 -18.40 2.43 -10.94
C LYS A 328 -16.89 2.26 -10.75
N ASP A 329 -16.37 2.81 -9.65
CA ASP A 329 -14.96 2.69 -9.25
C ASP A 329 -14.00 3.29 -10.29
N ASP A 330 -14.49 4.24 -11.09
CA ASP A 330 -13.67 4.97 -12.07
C ASP A 330 -12.58 5.76 -11.33
N ASN A 331 -11.33 5.56 -11.73
CA ASN A 331 -10.17 6.26 -11.21
C ASN A 331 -10.34 7.79 -11.20
N ASP A 332 -11.04 8.38 -12.17
CA ASP A 332 -11.36 9.81 -12.16
C ASP A 332 -12.19 10.23 -10.96
N PHE A 333 -12.84 9.36 -10.21
CA PHE A 333 -13.56 9.69 -8.99
C PHE A 333 -12.86 9.17 -7.73
N GLY A 334 -11.64 8.64 -7.87
CA GLY A 334 -10.83 8.16 -6.77
C GLY A 334 -10.30 9.30 -5.88
N LYS A 335 -9.40 8.93 -4.97
CA LYS A 335 -8.73 9.84 -4.05
C LYS A 335 -7.84 10.79 -4.84
N LEU A 336 -8.25 12.06 -4.94
CA LEU A 336 -7.44 13.08 -5.61
C LEU A 336 -6.10 13.23 -4.89
N PHE A 337 -5.01 13.02 -5.62
CA PHE A 337 -3.66 13.09 -5.08
C PHE A 337 -2.81 14.00 -5.95
N LEU A 338 -2.47 15.17 -5.40
CA LEU A 338 -1.77 16.21 -6.13
C LEU A 338 -0.28 16.18 -5.75
N VAL A 339 0.57 16.14 -6.77
CA VAL A 339 2.03 16.19 -6.62
C VAL A 339 2.59 17.34 -7.45
N ASP A 340 3.63 17.99 -6.94
CA ASP A 340 4.43 18.93 -7.71
C ASP A 340 5.70 18.24 -8.19
N GLN A 341 5.74 17.81 -9.46
CA GLN A 341 6.93 17.13 -10.00
C GLN A 341 8.13 18.08 -10.13
N THR A 342 7.90 19.40 -10.07
CA THR A 342 8.95 20.43 -10.10
C THR A 342 9.51 20.77 -8.72
N ASP A 343 8.83 20.36 -7.64
CA ASP A 343 9.36 20.45 -6.28
C ASP A 343 10.37 19.32 -6.02
N PHE A 344 11.64 19.69 -5.93
CA PHE A 344 12.73 18.77 -5.58
C PHE A 344 13.02 18.73 -4.07
N THR A 345 12.35 19.56 -3.28
CA THR A 345 12.55 19.69 -1.83
C THR A 345 11.53 18.92 -1.01
N THR A 346 10.38 18.58 -1.60
CA THR A 346 9.32 17.78 -0.99
C THR A 346 9.08 16.50 -1.80
N GLN A 347 8.81 15.40 -1.11
CA GLN A 347 8.34 14.17 -1.75
C GLN A 347 7.08 13.67 -1.04
N HIS A 348 6.02 13.50 -1.82
CA HIS A 348 4.79 12.88 -1.35
C HIS A 348 4.86 11.37 -1.59
N ILE A 349 4.39 10.56 -0.65
CA ILE A 349 4.29 9.10 -0.81
C ILE A 349 2.93 8.66 -0.27
N PHE A 350 2.09 8.06 -1.10
CA PHE A 350 0.77 7.56 -0.76
C PHE A 350 0.78 6.03 -0.71
N PHE A 351 0.58 5.49 0.50
CA PHE A 351 0.33 4.07 0.74
C PHE A 351 -1.17 3.77 0.69
N ASP A 352 -1.59 2.88 -0.19
CA ASP A 352 -2.98 2.42 -0.33
C ASP A 352 -2.99 0.99 -0.90
N ASP A 353 -3.81 0.09 -0.37
CA ASP A 353 -3.83 -1.33 -0.80
C ASP A 353 -4.44 -1.51 -2.20
N MET A 354 -5.28 -0.56 -2.62
CA MET A 354 -6.01 -0.53 -3.89
C MET A 354 -5.37 0.38 -4.94
N ALA A 355 -4.12 0.81 -4.73
CA ALA A 355 -3.29 1.46 -5.74
C ALA A 355 -2.79 0.46 -6.82
N VAL A 356 -3.73 -0.14 -7.54
CA VAL A 356 -3.48 -1.17 -8.57
C VAL A 356 -3.16 -0.56 -9.95
N GLU A 357 -2.77 -1.40 -10.91
CA GLU A 357 -2.53 -1.01 -12.30
C GLU A 357 -3.84 -0.69 -13.03
N GLY A 358 -3.79 0.34 -13.88
CA GLY A 358 -4.89 0.65 -14.80
C GLY A 358 -6.09 1.38 -14.19
N PRO A 359 -7.27 1.31 -14.86
CA PRO A 359 -8.40 2.20 -14.59
C PRO A 359 -9.14 1.92 -13.28
N THR A 360 -8.83 0.79 -12.62
CA THR A 360 -9.43 0.37 -11.35
C THR A 360 -8.66 0.88 -10.13
N SER A 361 -7.52 1.56 -10.32
CA SER A 361 -6.81 2.23 -9.24
C SER A 361 -7.72 3.25 -8.56
N ASN A 362 -7.73 3.28 -7.23
CA ASN A 362 -8.56 4.21 -6.46
C ASN A 362 -7.90 5.58 -6.24
N ILE A 363 -6.75 5.87 -6.86
CA ILE A 363 -5.99 7.14 -6.69
C ILE A 363 -5.97 7.94 -7.99
N ASP A 364 -6.59 9.13 -7.98
CA ASP A 364 -6.53 10.10 -9.07
C ASP A 364 -5.29 11.00 -8.89
N ILE A 365 -4.12 10.53 -9.35
CA ILE A 365 -2.87 11.29 -9.22
C ILE A 365 -2.65 12.28 -10.37
N ARG A 366 -2.40 13.54 -10.03
CA ARG A 366 -2.21 14.64 -10.99
C ARG A 366 -1.02 15.52 -10.62
N ASP A 367 -0.39 16.07 -11.65
CA ASP A 367 0.63 17.11 -11.47
C ASP A 367 -0.06 18.45 -11.23
N ILE A 368 0.25 19.13 -10.13
CA ILE A 368 -0.38 20.41 -9.79
C ILE A 368 -0.01 21.54 -10.77
N SER A 369 1.12 21.45 -11.46
CA SER A 369 1.58 22.47 -12.41
C SER A 369 0.89 22.38 -13.77
N THR A 370 0.47 21.18 -14.19
CA THR A 370 -0.19 20.94 -15.48
C THR A 370 -1.66 20.53 -15.36
N MET A 371 -2.09 20.08 -14.19
CA MET A 371 -3.39 19.44 -13.89
C MET A 371 -3.65 18.12 -14.63
N GLU A 372 -2.65 17.61 -15.34
CA GLU A 372 -2.75 16.36 -16.08
C GLU A 372 -2.50 15.17 -15.15
N LYS A 373 -3.09 14.02 -15.50
CA LYS A 373 -2.81 12.78 -14.80
C LYS A 373 -1.34 12.40 -14.95
N VAL A 374 -0.73 11.97 -13.86
CA VAL A 374 0.63 11.43 -13.92
C VAL A 374 0.55 9.99 -14.44
N PRO A 375 1.25 9.64 -15.54
CA PRO A 375 1.28 8.27 -16.03
C PRO A 375 1.83 7.30 -14.98
N GLU A 376 1.31 6.09 -14.95
CA GLU A 376 1.59 5.10 -13.90
C GLU A 376 3.08 4.81 -13.70
N ARG A 377 3.80 4.58 -14.81
CA ARG A 377 5.26 4.40 -14.84
C ARG A 377 6.04 5.54 -14.18
N LYS A 378 5.46 6.75 -14.14
CA LYS A 378 6.08 7.93 -13.53
C LYS A 378 5.76 8.06 -12.05
N PHE A 379 4.83 7.32 -11.46
CA PHE A 379 4.49 7.50 -10.03
C PHE A 379 4.61 6.23 -9.17
N ARG A 380 4.46 5.04 -9.77
CA ARG A 380 4.52 3.77 -9.04
C ARG A 380 5.85 3.63 -8.31
N ASP A 381 5.80 3.13 -7.07
CA ASP A 381 6.95 2.93 -6.20
C ASP A 381 7.79 4.21 -5.94
N LYS A 382 7.21 5.39 -6.15
CA LYS A 382 7.86 6.70 -5.96
C LYS A 382 6.97 7.71 -5.26
N TYR A 383 5.76 7.91 -5.79
CA TYR A 383 4.73 8.75 -5.20
C TYR A 383 3.55 7.93 -4.67
N VAL A 384 3.29 6.76 -5.25
CA VAL A 384 2.22 5.86 -4.82
C VAL A 384 2.78 4.45 -4.66
N VAL A 385 2.37 3.80 -3.58
CA VAL A 385 2.77 2.45 -3.21
C VAL A 385 1.51 1.64 -2.97
N ARG A 386 1.39 0.50 -3.67
CA ARG A 386 0.39 -0.51 -3.32
C ARG A 386 0.78 -1.17 -2.01
N ALA A 387 0.13 -0.79 -0.92
CA ALA A 387 0.46 -1.28 0.40
C ALA A 387 0.15 -2.78 0.51
N ASN A 388 1.04 -3.53 1.17
CA ASN A 388 0.86 -4.94 1.44
C ASN A 388 0.75 -5.14 2.96
N ILE A 389 -0.48 -5.23 3.46
CA ILE A 389 -0.71 -5.35 4.90
C ILE A 389 -0.14 -6.62 5.51
N TYR A 390 -0.11 -7.72 4.75
CA TYR A 390 0.48 -8.97 5.21
C TYR A 390 1.97 -8.79 5.52
N GLU A 391 2.73 -8.21 4.59
CA GLU A 391 4.14 -7.90 4.83
C GLU A 391 4.32 -6.78 5.86
N ALA A 392 3.43 -5.78 5.92
CA ALA A 392 3.51 -4.70 6.91
C ALA A 392 3.28 -5.15 8.36
N ILE A 393 2.46 -6.18 8.58
CA ILE A 393 2.28 -6.80 9.92
C ILE A 393 3.48 -7.70 10.26
N LYS A 394 3.97 -8.46 9.27
CA LYS A 394 5.07 -9.42 9.45
C LYS A 394 6.42 -8.73 9.69
N ASP A 395 6.69 -7.66 8.94
CA ASP A 395 7.90 -6.86 8.99
C ASP A 395 7.59 -5.43 9.47
N GLU A 396 7.91 -5.15 10.73
CA GLU A 396 7.67 -3.83 11.33
C GLU A 396 8.48 -2.70 10.66
N ASP A 397 9.50 -3.02 9.84
CA ASP A 397 10.27 -2.05 9.07
C ASP A 397 9.74 -1.86 7.63
N TYR A 398 8.62 -2.49 7.27
CA TYR A 398 8.02 -2.44 5.94
C TYR A 398 7.93 -1.01 5.38
N PHE A 399 7.27 -0.09 6.10
CA PHE A 399 7.11 1.28 5.61
C PHE A 399 8.44 2.03 5.53
N LEU A 400 9.38 1.82 6.46
CA LEU A 400 10.70 2.43 6.40
C LEU A 400 11.48 1.99 5.15
N LYS A 401 11.47 0.67 4.87
CA LYS A 401 12.11 0.11 3.68
C LYS A 401 11.47 0.65 2.40
N THR A 402 10.15 0.75 2.39
CA THR A 402 9.40 1.25 1.23
C THR A 402 9.59 2.75 1.02
N ILE A 403 9.58 3.56 2.07
CA ILE A 403 9.94 5.00 2.00
C ILE A 403 11.33 5.15 1.39
N ALA A 404 12.32 4.38 1.86
CA ALA A 404 13.67 4.43 1.33
C ALA A 404 13.75 4.00 -0.16
N LYS A 405 12.93 3.02 -0.58
CA LYS A 405 12.79 2.63 -2.00
C LYS A 405 12.24 3.81 -2.83
N CYS A 406 11.19 4.47 -2.35
CA CYS A 406 10.60 5.63 -3.01
C CYS A 406 11.54 6.83 -3.07
N GLU A 407 12.30 7.11 -2.00
CA GLU A 407 13.30 8.18 -1.99
C GLU A 407 14.36 7.92 -3.06
N ARG A 408 14.94 6.71 -3.13
CA ARG A 408 15.90 6.33 -4.18
C ARG A 408 15.33 6.46 -5.59
N ALA A 409 14.05 6.09 -5.78
CA ALA A 409 13.39 6.24 -7.08
C ALA A 409 13.26 7.71 -7.48
N ARG A 410 12.95 8.60 -6.53
CA ARG A 410 12.88 10.05 -6.77
C ARG A 410 14.26 10.68 -6.96
N ASP A 411 15.30 10.22 -6.26
CA ASP A 411 16.68 10.68 -6.47
C ASP A 411 17.13 10.42 -7.92
N ARG A 412 16.95 9.18 -8.40
CA ARG A 412 17.29 8.81 -9.79
C ARG A 412 16.52 9.63 -10.83
N GLU A 413 15.27 10.00 -10.55
CA GLU A 413 14.51 10.86 -11.46
C GLU A 413 15.06 12.28 -11.46
N ILE A 414 15.33 12.86 -10.29
CA ILE A 414 15.87 14.23 -10.18
C ILE A 414 17.23 14.32 -10.87
N GLU A 415 18.11 13.33 -10.68
CA GLU A 415 19.41 13.25 -11.37
C GLU A 415 19.24 13.26 -12.89
N ARG A 416 18.35 12.42 -13.44
CA ARG A 416 18.04 12.42 -14.89
C ARG A 416 17.54 13.79 -15.38
N LEU A 417 16.63 14.41 -14.63
CA LEU A 417 16.08 15.72 -14.97
C LEU A 417 17.17 16.81 -14.94
N GLN A 418 18.09 16.75 -13.98
CA GLN A 418 19.21 17.70 -13.85
C GLN A 418 20.26 17.51 -14.96
N ASP A 419 20.49 16.27 -15.40
CA ASP A 419 21.38 15.94 -16.51
C ASP A 419 20.81 16.34 -17.89
N GLY A 420 19.64 16.97 -17.92
CA GLY A 420 18.97 17.36 -19.16
C GLY A 420 18.44 16.17 -19.95
N ILE A 421 18.41 14.98 -19.34
CA ILE A 421 17.67 13.83 -19.82
C ILE A 421 16.20 14.10 -19.45
N LEU A 422 15.59 14.98 -20.25
CA LEU A 422 14.14 15.08 -20.31
C LEU A 422 13.65 13.68 -20.64
N SER A 423 12.77 13.11 -19.82
CA SER A 423 12.13 11.85 -20.15
C SER A 423 11.49 12.03 -21.52
N SER A 424 12.09 11.47 -22.58
CA SER A 424 11.34 11.22 -23.79
C SER A 424 10.15 10.40 -23.33
N GLU A 425 8.97 10.97 -23.53
CA GLU A 425 7.77 10.16 -23.53
C GLU A 425 8.05 9.05 -24.55
N ASP A 426 7.99 7.79 -24.09
CA ASP A 426 8.12 6.56 -24.90
C ASP A 426 9.49 5.83 -24.98
N GLU A 427 10.44 6.05 -24.06
CA GLU A 427 11.56 5.09 -23.92
C GLU A 427 11.30 4.08 -22.79
N GLU A 428 11.11 2.82 -23.17
CA GLU A 428 11.22 1.63 -22.31
C GLU A 428 12.63 1.57 -21.72
N GLU A 429 12.89 2.32 -20.65
CA GLU A 429 14.07 2.11 -19.83
C GLU A 429 13.72 1.10 -18.73
N GLU A 430 14.11 -0.15 -18.96
CA GLU A 430 14.34 -1.15 -17.92
C GLU A 430 15.04 -0.46 -16.74
N ILE A 431 14.45 -0.60 -15.55
CA ILE A 431 15.12 -0.31 -14.28
C ILE A 431 16.52 -0.95 -14.39
N PRO A 432 17.62 -0.25 -14.08
CA PRO A 432 18.92 -0.91 -14.01
C PRO A 432 18.84 -1.94 -12.89
N GLU A 433 18.51 -3.17 -13.26
CA GLU A 433 18.55 -4.33 -12.41
C GLU A 433 19.98 -4.43 -11.88
N ASP A 434 20.12 -4.66 -10.58
CA ASP A 434 21.40 -5.12 -10.07
C ASP A 434 21.66 -6.48 -10.71
N LYS A 435 22.45 -6.47 -11.79
CA LYS A 435 22.74 -7.66 -12.60
C LYS A 435 23.30 -8.81 -11.76
N TRP A 436 23.90 -8.50 -10.60
CA TRP A 436 24.34 -9.50 -9.65
C TRP A 436 23.17 -10.13 -8.88
N GLU A 437 22.27 -9.31 -8.33
CA GLU A 437 21.08 -9.77 -7.62
C GLU A 437 20.10 -10.51 -8.55
N THR A 438 19.88 -10.00 -9.77
CA THR A 438 19.11 -10.70 -10.80
C THR A 438 19.70 -12.07 -11.07
N LEU A 439 21.02 -12.15 -11.28
CA LEU A 439 21.69 -13.43 -11.54
C LEU A 439 21.52 -14.41 -10.39
N GLN A 440 21.51 -13.95 -9.13
CA GLN A 440 21.33 -14.78 -7.94
C GLN A 440 19.90 -15.32 -7.80
N ASN A 441 18.91 -14.58 -8.30
CA ASN A 441 17.49 -14.95 -8.19
C ASN A 441 16.97 -15.78 -9.37
N LEU A 442 17.80 -16.06 -10.39
CA LEU A 442 17.39 -16.88 -11.52
C LEU A 442 17.10 -18.34 -11.11
N PRO A 443 16.13 -19.00 -11.78
CA PRO A 443 15.97 -20.45 -11.70
C PRO A 443 17.29 -21.16 -12.06
N ASN A 444 17.55 -22.31 -11.41
CA ASN A 444 18.80 -23.06 -11.55
C ASN A 444 19.20 -23.33 -13.02
N GLU A 445 18.23 -23.66 -13.87
CA GLU A 445 18.47 -23.95 -15.28
C GLU A 445 18.97 -22.71 -16.04
N GLU A 446 18.31 -21.56 -15.84
CA GLU A 446 18.69 -20.29 -16.47
C GLU A 446 20.02 -19.76 -15.95
N TYR A 447 20.28 -19.90 -14.64
CA TYR A 447 21.57 -19.56 -14.04
C TYR A 447 22.71 -20.31 -14.74
N LEU A 448 22.56 -21.62 -14.93
CA LEU A 448 23.57 -22.45 -15.58
C LEU A 448 23.75 -22.09 -17.06
N VAL A 449 22.65 -21.80 -17.77
CA VAL A 449 22.66 -21.37 -19.17
C VAL A 449 23.36 -20.03 -19.36
N LYS A 450 23.17 -19.08 -18.44
CA LYS A 450 23.81 -17.75 -18.53
C LYS A 450 25.26 -17.74 -18.04
N THR A 451 25.63 -18.59 -17.09
CA THR A 451 26.98 -18.57 -16.48
C THR A 451 27.97 -19.55 -17.10
N ILE A 452 27.67 -20.85 -17.15
CA ILE A 452 28.69 -21.86 -17.45
C ILE A 452 28.45 -22.59 -18.77
N ALA A 453 27.21 -22.72 -19.22
CA ALA A 453 26.86 -23.54 -20.37
C ALA A 453 27.55 -23.13 -21.69
N PRO A 454 27.70 -21.83 -22.04
CA PRO A 454 28.33 -21.42 -23.30
C PRO A 454 29.78 -21.88 -23.39
N LEU A 455 30.53 -21.77 -22.29
CA LEU A 455 31.92 -22.21 -22.20
C LEU A 455 32.00 -23.74 -22.14
N LEU A 456 31.18 -24.37 -21.30
CA LEU A 456 31.19 -25.81 -21.07
C LEU A 456 30.88 -26.58 -22.35
N TYR A 457 29.90 -26.12 -23.13
CA TYR A 457 29.54 -26.73 -24.41
C TYR A 457 30.69 -26.69 -25.42
N GLN A 458 31.39 -25.55 -25.53
CA GLN A 458 32.56 -25.43 -26.40
C GLN A 458 33.71 -26.34 -25.95
N GLY A 459 33.99 -26.39 -24.65
CA GLY A 459 35.02 -27.26 -24.09
C GLY A 459 34.73 -28.74 -24.31
N LEU A 460 33.46 -29.15 -24.14
CA LEU A 460 33.01 -30.52 -24.41
C LEU A 460 33.07 -30.88 -25.89
N ASN A 461 32.76 -29.95 -26.81
CA ASN A 461 32.94 -30.15 -28.24
C ASN A 461 34.42 -30.30 -28.64
N PHE A 462 35.31 -29.57 -27.97
CA PHE A 462 36.75 -29.72 -28.22
C PHE A 462 37.26 -31.09 -27.74
N ILE A 463 36.80 -31.55 -26.57
CA ILE A 463 37.14 -32.88 -26.04
C ILE A 463 36.58 -34.00 -26.92
N SER A 464 35.36 -33.86 -27.42
CA SER A 464 34.74 -34.86 -28.28
C SER A 464 35.49 -35.03 -29.61
N THR A 465 36.10 -33.94 -30.09
CA THR A 465 36.89 -33.87 -31.33
C THR A 465 38.33 -34.33 -31.12
N GLU A 466 39.06 -33.69 -30.21
CA GLU A 466 40.52 -33.87 -30.04
C GLU A 466 40.90 -35.02 -29.11
N ARG A 467 39.95 -35.53 -28.31
CA ARG A 467 40.10 -36.68 -27.39
C ARG A 467 41.42 -36.69 -26.60
N PRO A 468 41.72 -35.63 -25.82
CA PRO A 468 42.96 -35.52 -25.05
C PRO A 468 43.07 -36.64 -24.00
N THR A 469 44.30 -36.97 -23.62
CA THR A 469 44.61 -38.08 -22.69
C THR A 469 44.00 -37.88 -21.30
N ASN A 470 43.94 -36.63 -20.83
CA ASN A 470 43.30 -36.22 -19.57
C ASN A 470 42.15 -35.24 -19.85
N PRO A 471 40.95 -35.73 -20.23
CA PRO A 471 39.86 -34.86 -20.69
C PRO A 471 39.30 -33.94 -19.60
N ILE A 472 39.31 -34.37 -18.33
CA ILE A 472 38.84 -33.54 -17.20
C ILE A 472 39.81 -32.38 -16.94
N GLU A 473 41.10 -32.66 -16.93
CA GLU A 473 42.16 -31.65 -16.74
C GLU A 473 42.17 -30.66 -17.91
N PHE A 474 42.03 -31.17 -19.13
CA PHE A 474 41.87 -30.35 -20.32
C PHE A 474 40.67 -29.42 -20.22
N LEU A 475 39.49 -29.94 -19.80
CA LEU A 475 38.28 -29.13 -19.64
C LEU A 475 38.48 -28.01 -18.62
N ALA A 476 39.09 -28.32 -17.47
CA ALA A 476 39.36 -27.36 -16.42
C ALA A 476 40.30 -26.24 -16.90
N LEU A 477 41.37 -26.59 -17.62
CA LEU A 477 42.28 -25.61 -18.22
C LEU A 477 41.59 -24.76 -19.29
N TYR A 478 40.76 -25.38 -20.14
CA TYR A 478 39.96 -24.69 -21.14
C TYR A 478 39.01 -23.67 -20.50
N MET A 479 38.33 -24.04 -19.41
CA MET A 479 37.47 -23.12 -18.64
C MET A 479 38.27 -21.93 -18.07
N LEU A 480 39.43 -22.18 -17.48
CA LEU A 480 40.26 -21.13 -16.87
C LEU A 480 40.83 -20.15 -17.89
N GLN A 481 41.27 -20.64 -19.05
CA GLN A 481 41.85 -19.81 -20.11
C GLN A 481 40.79 -18.95 -20.79
N ASN A 482 39.58 -19.48 -20.95
CA ASN A 482 38.50 -18.85 -21.71
C ASN A 482 37.46 -18.14 -20.84
N LYS A 483 37.64 -18.07 -19.52
CA LYS A 483 36.68 -17.47 -18.58
C LYS A 483 36.24 -16.04 -18.92
N HIS A 484 37.04 -15.30 -19.70
CA HIS A 484 36.75 -13.95 -20.17
C HIS A 484 35.68 -13.90 -21.28
N LEU A 485 35.31 -15.04 -21.85
CA LEU A 485 34.27 -15.16 -22.88
C LEU A 485 32.85 -15.20 -22.30
N VAL A 486 32.70 -15.31 -20.98
CA VAL A 486 31.42 -15.12 -20.29
C VAL A 486 31.55 -13.89 -19.40
N ASP A 487 30.60 -12.99 -19.53
CA ASP A 487 30.46 -11.82 -18.65
C ASP A 487 29.59 -12.20 -17.46
N ILE A 488 30.22 -12.43 -16.30
CA ILE A 488 29.53 -12.71 -15.05
C ILE A 488 29.54 -11.40 -14.24
N PRO A 489 28.36 -10.82 -13.94
CA PRO A 489 28.22 -9.70 -13.01
C PRO A 489 29.02 -9.94 -11.72
N LYS A 490 29.55 -8.88 -11.10
CA LYS A 490 30.27 -8.97 -9.83
C LYS A 490 29.42 -8.40 -8.70
N PRO A 491 29.54 -8.92 -7.47
CA PRO A 491 28.90 -8.32 -6.31
C PRO A 491 29.40 -6.89 -6.14
N GLN A 492 28.48 -5.95 -5.91
CA GLN A 492 28.84 -4.59 -5.50
C GLN A 492 29.42 -4.67 -4.08
N VAL A 493 30.75 -4.55 -3.96
CA VAL A 493 31.40 -4.48 -2.65
C VAL A 493 31.23 -3.06 -2.14
N PRO A 494 30.70 -2.84 -0.92
CA PRO A 494 30.72 -1.51 -0.30
C PRO A 494 32.17 -1.03 -0.25
N GLU A 495 32.46 0.15 -0.77
CA GLU A 495 33.78 0.76 -0.65
C GLU A 495 34.14 0.83 0.83
N ALA A 496 35.19 0.09 1.22
CA ALA A 496 35.76 0.22 2.54
C ALA A 496 36.28 1.65 2.67
N GLU A 497 35.71 2.42 3.61
CA GLU A 497 36.22 3.71 4.02
C GLU A 497 37.73 3.58 4.27
N GLY A 498 38.51 4.32 3.47
CA GLY A 498 39.96 4.30 3.52
C GLY A 498 40.49 4.80 4.86
N GLU A 499 41.53 4.10 5.33
CA GLU A 499 42.39 4.50 6.46
C GLU A 499 43.03 5.88 6.30
#